data_AF-A0A2V4D397-F1
#
_entry.id   AF-A0A2V4D397-F1
#
_cell.length_a   1.000
_cell.length_b   1.000
_cell.length_c   1.000
_cell.angle_alpha   90.00
_cell.angle_beta   90.00
_cell.angle_gamma   90.00
#
_symmetry.space_group_name_H-M   'P 1'
#
loop_
_entity.id
_entity.type
_entity.pdbx_description
1 polymer ?
#
loop_
_entity_poly.entity_id
_entity_poly.type
_entity_poly.pdbx_seq_one_letter_code
_entity_poly.pdbx_strand_id
1 'polypeptide(L)' 'MIGWGAVMVWFSANVLSQAAFIGTHGVPYDVESMLGALGPWSWLLVTIELGVWLIVGTLVFQKFNSKQNIQPQMT' A
#
# COMPACT_ATOMS: atom_id res chain seq x y z
N MET A 1 -17.95 5.93 -5.51
CA MET A 1 -17.55 4.51 -5.45
C MET A 1 -16.07 4.33 -5.80
N ILE A 2 -15.16 5.11 -5.20
CA ILE A 2 -13.73 5.13 -5.56
C ILE A 2 -12.86 4.28 -4.60
N GLY A 3 -13.39 3.86 -3.44
CA GLY A 3 -12.59 3.31 -2.33
C GLY A 3 -11.69 2.12 -2.69
N TRP A 4 -12.24 1.01 -3.17
CA TRP A 4 -11.46 -0.22 -3.42
C TRP A 4 -10.69 -0.21 -4.74
N GLY A 5 -11.17 0.51 -5.75
CA GLY A 5 -10.46 0.66 -7.03
C GLY A 5 -9.14 1.40 -6.86
N ALA A 6 -9.12 2.45 -6.02
CA ALA A 6 -7.89 3.19 -5.70
C ALA A 6 -6.83 2.31 -5.03
N VAL A 7 -7.23 1.43 -4.10
CA VAL A 7 -6.31 0.50 -3.43
C VAL A 7 -5.70 -0.50 -4.42
N MET A 8 -6.51 -1.06 -5.31
CA MET A 8 -6.03 -2.01 -6.33
C MET A 8 -5.07 -1.35 -7.32
N VAL A 9 -5.40 -0.15 -7.81
CA VAL A 9 -4.53 0.60 -8.73
C VAL A 9 -3.20 0.96 -8.06
N TRP A 10 -3.24 1.44 -6.81
CA TRP A 10 -2.03 1.73 -6.03
C TRP A 10 -1.17 0.47 -5.82
N PHE A 11 -1.77 -0.65 -5.43
CA PHE A 11 -1.06 -1.91 -5.26
C PHE A 11 -0.43 -2.40 -6.57
N SER A 12 -1.18 -2.39 -7.67
CA SER A 12 -0.66 -2.78 -8.98
C SER A 12 0.46 -1.86 -9.47
N ALA A 13 0.37 -0.55 -9.22
CA ALA A 13 1.43 0.39 -9.56
C ALA A 13 2.73 0.11 -8.79
N ASN A 14 2.64 -0.24 -7.50
CA ASN A 14 3.80 -0.63 -6.69
C ASN A 14 4.46 -1.92 -7.22
N VAL A 15 3.67 -2.95 -7.50
CA VAL A 15 4.18 -4.22 -8.05
C VAL A 15 4.81 -3.99 -9.43
N LEU A 16 4.18 -3.19 -10.29
CA LEU A 16 4.71 -2.87 -11.62
C LEU A 16 6.01 -2.07 -11.54
N SER A 17 6.10 -1.10 -10.63
CA SER A 17 7.34 -0.35 -10.40
C SER A 17 8.49 -1.27 -9.97
N GLN A 18 8.22 -2.20 -9.04
CA GLN A 18 9.22 -3.17 -8.61
C GLN A 18 9.64 -4.12 -9.74
N ALA A 19 8.70 -4.60 -10.57
CA ALA A 19 9.01 -5.43 -11.73
C ALA A 19 9.87 -4.69 -12.77
N ALA A 20 9.58 -3.40 -13.03
CA ALA A 20 10.37 -2.58 -13.93
C ALA A 20 11.79 -2.33 -13.40
N PHE A 21 11.93 -2.12 -12.08
CA PHE A 21 13.24 -1.96 -11.44
C PHE A 21 14.08 -3.26 -11.55
N ILE A 22 13.48 -4.42 -11.27
CA ILE A 22 14.14 -5.72 -11.43
C ILE A 22 14.54 -5.94 -12.90
N GLY A 23 13.68 -5.59 -13.85
CA GLY A 23 13.98 -5.72 -15.27
C GLY A 23 15.16 -4.88 -15.75
N THR A 24 15.48 -3.78 -15.04
CA THR A 24 16.57 -2.86 -15.40
C THR A 24 17.85 -3.09 -14.59
N HIS A 25 17.74 -3.43 -13.30
CA HIS A 25 18.87 -3.55 -12.38
C HIS A 25 19.23 -5.00 -12.02
N GLY A 26 18.38 -5.98 -12.39
CA GLY A 26 18.59 -7.40 -12.12
C GLY A 26 18.44 -7.82 -10.65
N VAL A 27 18.16 -6.88 -9.75
CA VAL A 27 17.97 -7.08 -8.32
C VAL A 27 16.64 -6.46 -7.87
N PRO A 28 15.99 -7.03 -6.84
CA PRO A 28 14.80 -6.42 -6.23
C PRO A 28 15.13 -5.05 -5.63
N TYR A 29 14.08 -4.28 -5.36
CA TYR A 29 14.22 -3.00 -4.68
C TYR A 29 14.90 -3.18 -3.32
N ASP A 30 16.09 -2.60 -3.18
CA ASP A 30 16.84 -2.60 -1.95
C ASP A 30 16.59 -1.31 -1.18
N VAL A 31 15.63 -1.38 -0.26
CA VAL A 31 15.12 -0.22 0.47
C VAL A 31 16.21 0.44 1.31
N GLU A 32 17.13 -0.33 1.88
CA GLU A 32 18.21 0.19 2.73
C GLU A 32 19.24 0.99 1.92
N SER A 33 19.69 0.49 0.76
CA SER A 33 20.61 1.27 -0.09
C SER A 33 19.94 2.50 -0.70
N MET A 34 18.66 2.43 -1.07
CA MET A 34 17.93 3.57 -1.62
C MET A 34 17.65 4.65 -0.58
N LEU A 35 17.22 4.28 0.62
CA LEU A 35 17.04 5.21 1.73
C LEU A 35 18.41 5.74 2.21
N GLY A 36 19.47 4.93 2.14
CA GLY A 36 20.83 5.39 2.39
C GLY A 36 21.29 6.44 1.39
N ALA A 37 20.98 6.23 0.10
CA ALA A 37 21.36 7.14 -0.98
C ALA A 37 20.60 8.48 -0.97
N LEU A 38 19.37 8.50 -0.47
CA LEU A 38 18.53 9.71 -0.37
C LEU A 38 18.83 10.57 0.88
N GLY A 39 19.54 10.00 1.87
CA GLY A 39 19.95 10.70 3.07
C GLY A 39 18.75 11.24 3.88
N PRO A 40 18.72 12.53 4.29
CA PRO A 40 17.64 13.10 5.11
C PRO A 40 16.25 13.01 4.48
N TRP A 41 16.15 12.96 3.15
CA TRP A 41 14.87 12.89 2.43
C TRP A 41 14.17 11.55 2.58
N SER A 42 14.88 10.52 3.03
CA SER A 42 14.35 9.19 3.30
C SER A 42 13.25 9.19 4.35
N TRP A 43 13.33 10.08 5.33
CA TRP A 43 12.29 10.26 6.34
C TRP A 43 10.95 10.73 5.75
N LEU A 44 10.99 11.53 4.68
CA LEU A 44 9.78 11.98 3.99
C LEU A 44 9.07 10.81 3.30
N LEU A 45 9.83 9.94 2.62
CA LEU A 45 9.28 8.76 1.95
C LEU A 45 8.69 7.76 2.96
N VAL A 46 9.40 7.51 4.06
CA VAL A 46 8.91 6.65 5.15
C VAL A 46 7.61 7.21 5.74
N THR A 47 7.51 8.54 5.92
CA THR A 47 6.29 9.18 6.43
C THR A 47 5.11 9.00 5.49
N ILE A 48 5.34 9.12 4.17
CA ILE A 48 4.32 8.89 3.15
C ILE A 48 3.86 7.43 3.17
N GLU A 49 4.80 6.49 3.22
CA GLU A 49 4.52 5.05 3.25
C GLU A 49 3.63 4.69 4.45
N LEU A 50 3.97 5.19 5.64
CA LEU A 50 3.16 5.01 6.86
C LEU A 50 1.76 5.60 6.72
N GLY A 51 1.64 6.79 6.10
CA GLY A 51 0.35 7.40 5.80
C GLY A 51 -0.53 6.53 4.90
N VAL A 52 0.05 5.93 3.87
CA VAL A 52 -0.67 5.00 2.99
C VAL A 52 -1.09 3.74 3.73
N TRP A 53 -0.21 3.16 4.56
CA TRP A 53 -0.56 1.99 5.39
C TRP A 53 -1.70 2.25 6.37
N LEU A 54 -1.79 3.46 6.95
CA LEU A 54 -2.93 3.86 7.80
C LEU A 54 -4.24 3.93 7.01
N ILE A 55 -4.22 4.46 5.78
CA ILE A 55 -5.41 4.52 4.92
C ILE A 55 -5.83 3.11 4.51
N VAL A 56 -4.90 2.27 4.07
CA VAL A 56 -5.20 0.87 3.71
C VAL A 56 -5.74 0.10 4.92
N GLY A 57 -5.09 0.22 6.08
CA GLY A 57 -5.50 -0.45 7.32
C GLY A 57 -6.90 -0.04 7.76
N THR A 58 -7.24 1.25 7.70
CA THR A 58 -8.58 1.74 8.04
C THR A 58 -9.65 1.26 7.05
N LEU A 59 -9.37 1.27 5.75
CA LEU A 59 -10.29 0.76 4.72
C LEU A 59 -10.53 -0.76 4.83
N VAL A 60 -9.47 -1.52 5.13
CA VAL A 60 -9.56 -2.96 5.40
C VAL A 60 -10.39 -3.19 6.66
N PHE A 61 -10.08 -2.52 7.77
CA PHE A 61 -10.81 -2.65 9.03
C PHE A 61 -12.31 -2.34 8.88
N GLN A 62 -12.65 -1.25 8.18
CA GLN A 62 -14.04 -0.89 7.88
C GLN A 62 -14.77 -1.99 7.10
N LYS A 63 -14.12 -2.61 6.10
CA LYS A 63 -14.75 -3.68 5.32
C LYS A 63 -15.04 -4.93 6.14
N PHE A 64 -14.16 -5.27 7.09
CA PHE A 64 -14.34 -6.44 7.95
C PHE A 64 -15.48 -6.19 8.96
N ASN A 65 -15.53 -5.00 9.57
CA ASN A 65 -16.62 -4.62 10.48
C ASN A 65 -17.99 -4.49 9.77
N SER A 66 -18.02 -4.03 8.51
CA SER A 66 -19.28 -3.96 7.74
C SER A 66 -19.88 -5.33 7.44
N LYS A 67 -19.09 -6.41 7.33
CA LYS A 67 -19.64 -7.75 7.11
C LYS A 67 -20.31 -8.35 8.34
N GLN A 68 -19.91 -7.94 9.54
CA GLN A 68 -20.52 -8.41 10.78
C GLN A 68 -21.92 -7.81 11.05
N ASN A 69 -22.30 -6.72 10.38
CA ASN A 69 -23.59 -6.04 10.61
C ASN A 69 -24.73 -6.47 9.66
N ILE A 70 -24.54 -7.45 8.76
CA ILE A 70 -25.54 -7.85 7.74
C ILE A 70 -26.28 -9.16 8.10
N GLN A 71 -26.09 -9.71 9.29
CA GLN A 71 -26.92 -10.81 9.83
C GLN A 71 -27.22 -10.45 11.29
N PRO A 72 -28.46 -10.07 11.62
CA PRO A 72 -29.58 -11.01 11.63
C PRO A 72 -30.90 -10.38 11.13
N GLN A 73 -31.69 -11.10 10.33
CA GLN A 73 -33.16 -11.18 10.46
C GLN A 73 -33.65 -12.34 9.58
N MET A 74 -33.68 -13.55 10.13
CA MET A 74 -34.54 -14.63 9.64
C MET A 74 -35.79 -14.62 10.54
N THR A 75 -36.86 -13.98 10.08
CA THR A 75 -38.26 -14.28 10.47
C THR A 75 -39.18 -13.77 9.37
#